data_AF-A0A2W5T0J7-F1
#
_entry.id   AF-A0A2W5T0J7-F1
#
_cell.length_a   1.000
_cell.length_b   1.000
_cell.length_c   1.000
_cell.angle_alpha   90.00
_cell.angle_beta   90.00
_cell.angle_gamma   90.00
#
_symmetry.space_group_name_H-M   'P 1'
#
loop_
_entity.id
_entity.type
_entity.pdbx_description
1 polymer ?
#
loop_
_entity_poly.entity_id
_entity_poly.type
_entity_poly.pdbx_seq_one_letter_code
_entity_poly.pdbx_strand_id
1 'polypeptide(L)'
;MAAKKTTKKPVQATSDWFDYTTNGGESISLPPISSVITAGDRRRAKRDGMDDEEFSWMMLERAADKAAAGTLDIIDDMHMDEFNTFMKAWSDGGDKS
;
A
#
# COMPACT_ATOMS: atom_id res chain seq x y z
N MET A 1 -4.22 34.02 -16.76
CA MET A 1 -4.54 33.20 -15.58
C MET A 1 -3.59 32.01 -15.61
N ALA A 2 -2.61 31.93 -14.71
CA ALA A 2 -1.58 30.88 -14.75
C ALA A 2 -1.59 30.08 -13.45
N ALA A 3 -1.68 28.77 -13.61
CA ALA A 3 -1.94 27.77 -12.57
C ALA A 3 -0.87 27.76 -11.46
N LYS A 4 -1.34 27.72 -10.21
CA LYS A 4 -0.51 27.46 -9.03
C LYS A 4 -0.10 25.98 -9.06
N LYS A 5 1.09 25.69 -9.59
CA LYS A 5 1.75 24.39 -9.42
C LYS A 5 2.34 24.35 -8.02
N THR A 6 1.67 23.68 -7.10
CA THR A 6 2.21 23.36 -5.77
C THR A 6 3.39 22.41 -5.94
N THR A 7 4.57 22.94 -5.65
CA THR A 7 5.84 22.22 -5.57
C THR A 7 5.79 21.18 -4.45
N LYS A 8 5.61 19.90 -4.79
CA LYS A 8 6.04 18.80 -3.90
C LYS A 8 7.41 18.33 -4.39
N LYS A 9 8.39 18.38 -3.49
CA LYS A 9 9.79 17.94 -3.62
C LYS A 9 9.88 16.58 -4.35
N PRO A 10 10.85 16.36 -5.26
CA PRO A 10 11.17 15.02 -5.70
C PRO A 10 11.82 14.30 -4.50
N VAL A 11 11.02 13.57 -3.74
CA VAL A 11 11.52 12.56 -2.81
C VAL A 11 12.28 11.56 -3.68
N GLN A 12 13.53 11.29 -3.31
CA GLN A 12 14.40 10.33 -4.01
C GLN A 12 13.59 9.08 -4.37
N ALA A 13 13.58 8.72 -5.65
CA ALA A 13 12.98 7.49 -6.12
C ALA A 13 13.63 6.30 -5.41
N THR A 14 13.00 5.83 -4.35
CA THR A 14 13.11 4.44 -3.89
C THR A 14 12.36 3.63 -4.93
N SER A 15 13.04 3.27 -6.04
CA SER A 15 12.46 2.74 -7.28
C SER A 15 11.52 1.51 -7.16
N ASP A 16 11.36 0.96 -5.96
CA ASP A 16 10.54 -0.22 -5.66
C ASP A 16 9.32 0.06 -4.77
N TRP A 17 9.18 1.27 -4.22
CA TRP A 17 8.03 1.59 -3.36
C TRP A 17 6.79 1.90 -4.21
N PHE A 18 5.64 1.50 -3.70
CA PHE A 18 4.34 1.77 -4.30
C PHE A 18 3.81 3.10 -3.78
N ASP A 19 3.74 4.08 -4.68
CA ASP A 19 3.13 5.38 -4.40
C ASP A 19 1.72 5.44 -4.99
N TYR A 20 0.76 5.80 -4.15
CA TYR A 20 -0.64 5.99 -4.51
C TYR A 20 -1.13 7.36 -4.01
N THR A 21 -1.93 8.05 -4.82
CA THR A 21 -2.61 9.27 -4.39
C THR A 21 -4.09 9.00 -4.32
N THR A 22 -4.68 9.15 -3.14
CA THR A 22 -6.11 8.96 -2.92
C THR A 22 -6.91 10.06 -3.62
N ASN A 23 -8.20 9.82 -3.82
CA ASN A 23 -9.10 10.80 -4.41
C ASN A 23 -9.27 12.04 -3.51
N GLY A 24 -9.03 11.90 -2.20
CA GLY A 24 -8.93 13.00 -1.23
C GLY A 24 -7.67 13.87 -1.39
N GLY A 25 -6.72 13.47 -2.24
CA GLY A 25 -5.47 14.18 -2.48
C GLY A 25 -4.35 13.83 -1.50
N GLU A 26 -4.55 12.82 -0.66
CA GLU A 26 -3.55 12.29 0.26
C GLU A 26 -2.63 11.31 -0.48
N SER A 27 -1.39 11.22 -0.01
CA SER A 27 -0.38 10.39 -0.67
C SER A 27 0.02 9.26 0.25
N ILE A 28 -0.21 8.03 -0.19
CA ILE A 28 0.19 6.79 0.46
C ILE A 28 1.46 6.29 -0.23
N SER A 29 2.46 5.91 0.56
CA SER A 29 3.67 5.26 0.05
C SER A 29 3.90 3.99 0.85
N LEU A 30 3.77 2.83 0.20
CA LEU A 30 3.95 1.53 0.83
C LEU A 30 5.13 0.78 0.20
N PRO A 31 5.85 -0.05 0.97
CA PRO A 31 6.78 -1.01 0.38
C PRO A 31 6.02 -2.02 -0.50
N PRO A 32 6.68 -2.65 -1.48
CA PRO A 32 6.05 -3.66 -2.32
C PRO A 32 5.66 -4.90 -1.49
N ILE A 33 4.58 -5.58 -1.87
CA ILE A 33 4.04 -6.74 -1.12
C ILE A 33 5.10 -7.82 -0.91
N SER A 34 5.95 -8.06 -1.91
CA SER A 34 7.06 -9.02 -1.84
C SER A 34 8.12 -8.69 -0.77
N SER A 35 8.22 -7.43 -0.34
CA SER A 35 9.15 -6.96 0.69
C SER A 35 8.57 -7.03 2.11
N VAL A 36 7.25 -7.12 2.24
CA VAL A 36 6.56 -7.24 3.55
C VAL A 36 6.26 -8.69 3.92
N ILE A 37 6.03 -9.54 2.93
CA ILE A 37 5.58 -10.92 3.15
C ILE A 37 6.58 -11.93 2.61
N THR A 38 6.93 -12.90 3.46
CA THR A 38 7.77 -14.02 3.07
C THR A 38 6.93 -15.24 2.69
N ALA A 39 7.55 -16.18 1.95
CA ALA A 39 6.94 -17.48 1.70
C ALA A 39 6.62 -18.26 3.01
N GLY A 40 7.35 -17.98 4.10
CA GLY A 40 7.09 -18.54 5.42
C GLY A 40 5.79 -18.01 6.04
N ASP A 41 5.53 -16.71 5.93
CA ASP A 41 4.30 -16.07 6.41
C ASP A 41 3.09 -16.62 5.65
N ARG A 42 3.20 -16.75 4.33
CA ARG A 42 2.14 -17.32 3.48
C ARG A 42 1.85 -18.79 3.81
N ARG A 43 2.86 -19.57 4.21
CA ARG A 43 2.68 -20.94 4.71
C ARG A 43 2.03 -20.97 6.09
N ARG A 44 2.38 -20.02 6.96
CA ARG A 44 1.79 -19.90 8.30
C ARG A 44 0.31 -19.55 8.21
N ALA A 45 -0.06 -18.54 7.42
CA ALA A 45 -1.45 -18.15 7.17
C ALA A 45 -2.30 -19.34 6.68
N LYS A 46 -1.81 -20.07 5.67
CA LYS A 46 -2.48 -21.28 5.17
C LYS A 46 -2.63 -22.39 6.22
N ARG A 47 -1.63 -22.58 7.08
CA ARG A 47 -1.67 -23.60 8.14
C ARG A 47 -2.67 -23.22 9.23
N ASP A 48 -2.69 -21.94 9.58
CA ASP A 48 -3.51 -21.41 10.66
C ASP A 48 -4.98 -21.19 10.20
N GLY A 49 -5.27 -21.45 8.91
CA GLY A 49 -6.61 -21.36 8.34
C GLY A 49 -7.07 -19.93 8.07
N MET A 50 -6.14 -18.99 8.00
CA MET A 50 -6.38 -17.57 7.74
C MET A 50 -7.00 -17.41 6.35
N ASP A 51 -8.08 -16.65 6.26
CA ASP A 51 -8.70 -16.33 4.99
C ASP A 51 -7.89 -15.27 4.22
N ASP A 52 -8.21 -15.10 2.94
CA ASP A 52 -7.48 -14.20 2.06
C ASP A 52 -7.68 -12.72 2.45
N GLU A 53 -8.79 -12.38 3.11
CA GLU A 53 -9.11 -11.02 3.56
C GLU A 53 -8.29 -10.68 4.81
N GLU A 54 -8.30 -11.54 5.83
CA GLU A 54 -7.49 -11.42 7.04
C GLU A 54 -6.00 -11.40 6.68
N PHE A 55 -5.56 -12.26 5.75
CA PHE A 55 -4.20 -12.25 5.27
C PHE A 55 -3.84 -10.92 4.61
N SER A 56 -4.72 -10.37 3.78
CA SER A 56 -4.53 -9.08 3.11
C SER A 56 -4.39 -7.92 4.10
N TRP A 57 -5.22 -7.90 5.15
CA TRP A 57 -5.10 -6.94 6.24
C TRP A 57 -3.77 -7.06 6.99
N MET A 58 -3.32 -8.28 7.29
CA MET A 58 -2.01 -8.51 7.91
C MET A 58 -0.85 -7.98 7.04
N MET A 59 -0.93 -8.13 5.71
CA MET A 59 0.08 -7.58 4.80
C MET A 59 0.11 -6.05 4.85
N LEU A 60 -1.08 -5.43 4.88
CA LEU A 60 -1.31 -4.00 4.96
C LEU A 60 -0.72 -3.39 6.22
N GLU A 61 -1.04 -3.95 7.40
CA GLU A 61 -0.51 -3.49 8.68
C GLU A 61 1.02 -3.54 8.69
N ARG A 62 1.60 -4.64 8.20
CA ARG A 62 3.04 -4.83 8.13
C ARG A 62 3.73 -3.89 7.14
N ALA A 63 3.02 -3.47 6.09
CA ALA A 63 3.49 -2.48 5.14
C ALA A 63 3.40 -1.07 5.72
N ALA A 64 2.31 -0.75 6.41
CA ALA A 64 2.11 0.52 7.06
C ALA A 64 3.10 0.74 8.22
N ASP A 65 3.46 -0.32 8.96
CA ASP A 65 4.52 -0.31 9.99
C ASP A 65 5.88 0.15 9.43
N LYS A 66 6.14 -0.16 8.15
CA LYS A 66 7.35 0.28 7.44
C LYS A 66 7.17 1.62 6.74
N ALA A 67 5.93 2.09 6.59
CA ALA A 67 5.57 3.32 5.91
C ALA A 67 5.53 4.51 6.87
N ALA A 68 4.94 5.61 6.42
CA ALA A 68 4.71 6.77 7.27
C ALA A 68 3.63 6.47 8.32
N ALA A 69 3.84 6.95 9.55
CA ALA A 69 2.82 6.93 10.59
C ALA A 69 1.53 7.62 10.09
N GLY A 70 0.38 6.96 10.30
CA GLY A 70 -0.93 7.41 9.81
C GLY A 70 -1.30 6.88 8.42
N THR A 71 -0.49 6.01 7.81
CA THR A 71 -0.85 5.38 6.52
C THR A 71 -2.10 4.52 6.64
N LEU A 72 -2.29 3.79 7.75
CA LEU A 72 -3.52 3.03 8.00
C LEU A 72 -4.73 3.94 8.17
N ASP A 73 -4.58 5.07 8.87
CA ASP A 73 -5.67 6.03 9.04
C ASP A 73 -6.17 6.57 7.69
N ILE A 74 -5.25 6.84 6.75
CA ILE A 74 -5.60 7.26 5.39
C ILE A 74 -6.33 6.13 4.65
N ILE A 75 -5.87 4.88 4.78
CA ILE A 75 -6.46 3.70 4.13
C ILE A 75 -7.85 3.39 4.71
N ASP A 76 -8.04 3.56 6.02
CA ASP A 76 -9.32 3.36 6.71
C ASP A 76 -10.35 4.43 6.33
N ASP A 77 -9.91 5.65 6.00
CA ASP A 77 -10.77 6.74 5.50
C ASP A 77 -11.09 6.57 4.00
N MET A 78 -10.46 5.62 3.29
CA MET A 78 -10.78 5.33 1.89
C MET A 78 -12.15 4.64 1.77
N HIS A 79 -12.91 5.02 0.75
CA HIS A 79 -14.10 4.27 0.38
C HIS A 79 -13.74 2.85 -0.08
N MET A 80 -14.60 1.86 0.22
CA MET A 80 -14.42 0.45 -0.15
C MET A 80 -14.06 0.23 -1.64
N ASP A 81 -14.63 1.00 -2.56
CA ASP A 81 -14.33 0.91 -3.99
C ASP A 81 -12.89 1.37 -4.32
N GLU A 82 -12.44 2.42 -3.64
CA GLU A 82 -11.09 2.97 -3.76
C GLU A 82 -10.08 2.04 -3.09
N PHE A 83 -10.42 1.49 -1.91
CA PHE A 83 -9.62 0.50 -1.21
C PHE A 83 -9.36 -0.75 -2.07
N ASN A 84 -10.39 -1.30 -2.70
CA ASN A 84 -10.24 -2.44 -3.62
C ASN A 84 -9.33 -2.11 -4.81
N THR A 85 -9.45 -0.89 -5.35
CA THR A 85 -8.61 -0.41 -6.45
C THR A 85 -7.16 -0.24 -6.01
N PHE A 86 -6.94 0.32 -4.84
CA PHE A 86 -5.63 0.49 -4.21
C PHE A 86 -4.97 -0.85 -3.92
N MET A 87 -5.67 -1.79 -3.28
CA MET A 87 -5.16 -3.13 -2.99
C MET A 87 -4.76 -3.87 -4.27
N LYS A 88 -5.59 -3.77 -5.31
CA LYS A 88 -5.25 -4.35 -6.61
C LYS A 88 -4.03 -3.68 -7.24
N ALA A 89 -3.95 -2.35 -7.21
CA ALA A 89 -2.81 -1.61 -7.74
C ALA A 89 -1.51 -1.88 -6.94
N TRP A 90 -1.60 -2.06 -5.63
CA TRP A 90 -0.46 -2.39 -4.77
C TRP A 90 0.03 -3.82 -5.00
N SER A 91 -0.91 -4.76 -5.21
CA SER A 91 -0.59 -6.14 -5.58
C SER A 91 0.01 -6.26 -6.98
N ASP A 92 -0.49 -5.49 -7.94
CA ASP A 92 -0.01 -5.47 -9.33
C ASP A 92 1.30 -4.68 -9.47
N GLY A 93 1.45 -3.59 -8.72
CA GLY A 93 2.65 -2.74 -8.71
C GLY A 93 3.91 -3.42 -8.16
N GLY A 94 3.75 -4.56 -7.46
CA GLY A 94 4.84 -5.46 -7.07
C GLY A 94 5.23 -6.49 -8.13
N ASP A 95 4.43 -6.65 -9.19
CA ASP A 95 4.69 -7.50 -10.35
C ASP A 95 5.16 -6.63 -11.54
N LYS A 96 6.27 -5.90 -11.36
CA LYS A 96 7.03 -5.44 -12.53
C LYS A 96 7.95 -6.57 -12.96
N SER A 97 7.39 -7.51 -13.71
CA SER A 97 8.16 -8.47 -14.50
C SER A 97 8.86 -7.81 -15.68
#